data_AF-A0A8E3MHY2-F1
#
_entry.id   AF-A0A8E3MHY2-F1
#
_cell.length_a   1.000
_cell.length_b   1.000
_cell.length_c   1.000
_cell.angle_alpha   90.00
_cell.angle_beta   90.00
_cell.angle_gamma   90.00
#
_symmetry.space_group_name_H-M   'P 1'
#
loop_
_entity.id
_entity.type
_entity.pdbx_description
1 polymer ?
#
loop_
_entity_poly.entity_id
_entity_poly.type
_entity_poly.pdbx_seq_one_letter_code
_entity_poly.pdbx_strand_id
1 'polypeptide(L)'
;MPFTSLANNTPQTNKPQLPNQCVRLFAETKNLIEEAAQQPGTHPEIPQIQNQLLASQNKILTLKLEDQIKSCDRGLIALNHLKQKNDD
;
A
#
# COMPACT_ATOMS: atom_id res chain seq x y z
N MET A 1 -13.16 -18.59 -29.99
CA MET A 1 -12.87 -17.66 -28.89
C MET A 1 -14.08 -17.55 -27.99
N PRO A 2 -14.00 -17.93 -26.70
CA PRO A 2 -14.93 -17.41 -25.71
C PRO A 2 -14.16 -16.69 -24.58
N PHE A 3 -14.41 -15.39 -24.45
CA PHE A 3 -14.07 -14.62 -23.26
C PHE A 3 -15.18 -14.82 -22.23
N THR A 4 -14.94 -15.64 -21.22
CA THR A 4 -15.77 -15.70 -20.02
C THR A 4 -15.03 -15.05 -18.87
N SER A 5 -15.39 -13.79 -18.63
CA SER A 5 -15.19 -13.11 -17.36
C SER A 5 -15.93 -13.86 -16.25
N LEU A 6 -15.35 -13.94 -15.06
CA LEU A 6 -15.98 -13.68 -13.76
C LEU A 6 -14.87 -13.82 -12.68
N ALA A 7 -14.30 -12.69 -12.28
CA ALA A 7 -13.43 -12.63 -11.11
C ALA A 7 -14.27 -12.91 -9.86
N ASN A 8 -13.93 -13.98 -9.15
CA ASN A 8 -14.60 -14.39 -7.92
C ASN A 8 -14.39 -13.35 -6.80
N ASN A 9 -15.49 -12.76 -6.36
CA ASN A 9 -15.62 -12.10 -5.07
C ASN A 9 -15.60 -13.16 -3.96
N THR A 10 -14.58 -13.18 -3.11
CA THR A 10 -14.56 -13.97 -1.87
C THR A 10 -15.18 -13.17 -0.71
N PRO A 11 -16.16 -13.72 0.04
CA PRO A 11 -16.75 -13.06 1.21
C PRO A 11 -16.02 -13.42 2.52
N GLN A 12 -15.54 -12.36 3.18
CA GLN A 12 -15.57 -12.03 4.62
C GLN A 12 -15.17 -13.08 5.70
N THR A 13 -14.05 -12.78 6.39
CA THR A 13 -13.80 -13.13 7.79
C THR A 13 -13.88 -11.90 8.68
N ASN A 14 -14.49 -12.08 9.85
CA ASN A 14 -15.06 -11.06 10.73
C ASN A 14 -14.01 -10.33 11.61
N LYS A 15 -13.32 -9.35 11.01
CA LYS A 15 -12.76 -8.12 11.63
C LYS A 15 -13.01 -7.01 10.60
N PRO A 16 -12.96 -5.70 10.92
CA PRO A 16 -12.78 -4.67 9.90
C PRO A 16 -11.40 -4.90 9.26
N GLN A 17 -11.35 -5.90 8.38
CA GLN A 17 -10.13 -6.50 7.91
C GLN A 17 -9.71 -5.63 6.75
N LEU A 18 -8.74 -4.76 7.04
CA LEU A 18 -8.09 -3.93 6.07
C LEU A 18 -7.81 -4.77 4.79
N PRO A 19 -8.21 -4.31 3.60
CA PRO A 19 -8.04 -5.08 2.38
C PRO A 19 -6.61 -5.58 2.21
N ASN A 20 -6.44 -6.80 1.68
CA ASN A 20 -5.11 -7.39 1.50
C ASN A 20 -4.18 -6.49 0.68
N GLN A 21 -4.72 -5.76 -0.30
CA GLN A 21 -4.00 -4.77 -1.09
C GLN A 21 -3.37 -3.69 -0.20
N CYS A 22 -4.13 -3.18 0.76
CA CYS A 22 -3.65 -2.17 1.70
C CYS A 22 -2.62 -2.75 2.67
N VAL A 23 -2.83 -3.96 3.17
CA VAL A 23 -1.86 -4.64 4.04
C VAL A 23 -0.51 -4.76 3.33
N ARG A 24 -0.49 -5.21 2.06
CA ARG A 24 0.75 -5.30 1.28
C ARG A 24 1.37 -3.93 1.03
N LEU A 25 0.56 -2.94 0.60
CA LEU A 25 1.05 -1.59 0.33
C LEU A 25 1.77 -1.01 1.55
N PHE A 26 1.11 -1.01 2.71
CA PHE A 26 1.68 -0.42 3.91
C PHE A 26 2.90 -1.20 4.42
N ALA A 27 2.89 -2.52 4.32
CA ALA A 27 4.06 -3.33 4.70
C ALA A 27 5.27 -3.00 3.82
N GLU A 28 5.08 -2.92 2.51
CA GLU A 28 6.16 -2.67 1.57
C GLU A 28 6.67 -1.23 1.66
N THR A 29 5.78 -0.24 1.80
CA THR A 29 6.19 1.14 2.08
C THR A 29 6.94 1.25 3.42
N LYS A 30 6.54 0.53 4.47
CA LYS A 30 7.29 0.53 5.74
C LYS A 30 8.69 -0.04 5.56
N ASN A 31 8.82 -1.13 4.80
CA ASN A 31 10.12 -1.73 4.51
C ASN A 31 11.05 -0.72 3.80
N LEU A 32 10.52 -0.03 2.78
CA LEU A 32 11.24 1.05 2.08
C LEU A 32 11.66 2.19 3.02
N ILE A 33 10.81 2.58 3.96
CA ILE A 33 11.15 3.60 4.97
C ILE A 33 12.27 3.09 5.89
N GLU A 34 12.23 1.82 6.30
CA GLU A 34 13.28 1.22 7.13
C GLU A 34 14.62 1.13 6.38
N GLU A 35 14.61 0.72 5.11
CA GLU A 35 15.78 0.73 4.22
C GLU A 35 16.32 2.16 4.05
N ALA A 36 15.44 3.12 3.81
CA ALA A 36 15.81 4.53 3.71
C ALA A 36 16.37 5.09 5.02
N ALA A 37 15.90 4.60 6.17
CA ALA A 37 16.42 5.00 7.49
C ALA A 37 17.84 4.49 7.75
N GLN A 38 18.20 3.34 7.18
CA GLN A 38 19.56 2.81 7.25
C GLN A 38 20.54 3.55 6.32
N GLN A 39 20.04 4.30 5.34
CA GLN A 39 20.88 5.09 4.45
C GLN A 39 21.48 6.32 5.17
N PRO A 40 22.81 6.53 5.12
CA PRO A 40 23.45 7.69 5.71
C PRO A 40 23.01 8.98 5.00
N GLY A 41 22.43 9.92 5.75
CA GLY A 41 21.92 11.20 5.23
C GLY A 41 20.40 11.36 5.26
N THR A 42 19.64 10.25 5.39
CA THR A 42 18.16 10.28 5.31
C THR A 42 17.47 10.43 6.68
N HIS A 43 18.21 10.26 7.77
CA HIS A 43 17.71 10.26 9.16
C HIS A 43 16.72 11.39 9.54
N PRO A 44 16.88 12.67 9.15
CA PRO A 44 15.95 13.71 9.59
C PRO A 44 14.56 13.63 8.93
N GLU A 45 14.43 13.04 7.73
CA GLU A 45 13.17 13.05 6.97
C GLU A 45 12.31 11.81 7.21
N ILE A 46 12.91 10.68 7.59
CA ILE A 46 12.24 9.41 7.91
C ILE A 46 11.07 9.56 8.89
N PRO A 47 11.20 10.23 10.06
CA PRO A 47 10.09 10.34 11.00
C PRO A 47 8.90 11.12 10.43
N GLN A 48 9.16 12.09 9.54
CA GLN A 48 8.10 12.83 8.85
C GLN A 48 7.37 11.93 7.85
N ILE A 49 8.11 11.14 7.06
CA ILE A 49 7.54 10.20 6.09
C ILE A 49 6.70 9.13 6.81
N GLN A 50 7.19 8.60 7.92
CA GLN A 50 6.48 7.61 8.73
C GLN A 50 5.16 8.17 9.30
N ASN A 51 5.18 9.41 9.80
CA ASN A 51 3.97 10.09 10.27
C ASN A 51 2.96 10.31 9.14
N GLN A 52 3.42 10.73 7.95
CA GLN A 52 2.55 10.88 6.78
C GLN A 52 1.94 9.55 6.34
N LEU A 53 2.70 8.45 6.40
CA LEU A 53 2.20 7.11 6.10
C LEU A 53 1.09 6.69 7.05
N LEU A 54 1.27 6.89 8.35
CA LEU A 54 0.26 6.59 9.37
C LEU A 54 -1.00 7.45 9.18
N ALA A 55 -0.84 8.74 8.89
CA ALA A 55 -1.95 9.62 8.59
C ALA A 55 -2.73 9.17 7.35
N SER A 56 -2.01 8.80 6.27
CA SER A 56 -2.60 8.26 5.04
C SER A 56 -3.36 6.95 5.29
N GLN A 57 -2.79 6.04 6.08
CA GLN A 57 -3.45 4.79 6.47
C GLN A 57 -4.76 5.05 7.21
N ASN A 58 -4.75 5.92 8.21
CA ASN A 58 -5.96 6.27 8.95
C ASN A 58 -7.01 6.91 8.04
N LYS A 59 -6.60 7.79 7.12
CA LYS A 59 -7.52 8.41 6.15
C LYS A 59 -8.13 7.39 5.20
N ILE A 60 -7.38 6.38 4.76
CA ILE A 60 -7.92 5.31 3.90
C ILE A 60 -8.91 4.47 4.69
N LEU A 61 -8.60 4.15 5.95
CA LEU A 61 -9.49 3.39 6.84
C LEU A 61 -10.84 4.07 7.11
N THR A 62 -10.94 5.39 6.97
CA THR A 62 -12.23 6.11 7.09
C THR A 62 -13.06 6.10 5.79
N LEU A 63 -12.50 5.64 4.67
CA LEU A 63 -13.21 5.51 3.40
C LEU A 63 -13.98 4.19 3.28
N LYS A 64 -14.86 4.12 2.28
CA LYS A 64 -15.61 2.89 1.94
C LYS A 64 -14.65 1.79 1.47
N LEU A 65 -15.03 0.54 1.69
CA LEU A 65 -14.21 -0.64 1.35
C LEU A 65 -13.76 -0.64 -0.13
N GLU A 66 -14.65 -0.29 -1.07
CA GLU A 66 -14.28 -0.18 -2.50
C GLU A 66 -13.21 0.89 -2.76
N ASP A 67 -13.30 2.02 -2.07
CA ASP A 67 -12.34 3.12 -2.19
C ASP A 67 -11.01 2.74 -1.53
N GLN A 68 -11.05 1.99 -0.42
CA GLN A 68 -9.86 1.41 0.21
C GLN A 68 -9.12 0.51 -0.78
N ILE A 69 -9.84 -0.44 -1.40
CA ILE A 69 -9.27 -1.36 -2.39
C ILE A 69 -8.67 -0.55 -3.55
N LYS A 70 -9.42 0.39 -4.14
CA LYS A 70 -8.93 1.23 -5.27
C LYS A 70 -7.71 2.06 -4.90
N SER A 71 -7.70 2.69 -3.73
CA SER A 71 -6.59 3.52 -3.28
C SER A 71 -5.33 2.68 -3.06
N CYS A 72 -5.46 1.53 -2.41
CA CYS A 72 -4.33 0.67 -2.12
C CYS A 72 -3.80 -0.07 -3.35
N ASP A 73 -4.68 -0.44 -4.28
CA ASP A 73 -4.29 -1.03 -5.55
C ASP A 73 -3.48 -0.05 -6.41
N ARG A 74 -3.96 1.21 -6.53
CA ARG A 74 -3.20 2.28 -7.19
C ARG A 74 -1.85 2.53 -6.52
N GLY A 75 -1.81 2.52 -5.18
CA GLY A 75 -0.58 2.65 -4.43
C GLY A 75 0.41 1.52 -4.72
N LEU A 76 -0.05 0.27 -4.77
CA LEU A 76 0.79 -0.89 -5.11
C LEU A 76 1.35 -0.80 -6.54
N ILE A 77 0.53 -0.39 -7.51
CA ILE A 77 0.99 -0.20 -8.89
C ILE A 77 2.09 0.87 -8.95
N ALA A 78 1.85 2.04 -8.32
CA ALA A 78 2.83 3.11 -8.27
C ALA A 78 4.13 2.67 -7.57
N LEU A 79 4.01 1.94 -6.46
CA LEU A 79 5.16 1.40 -5.73
C LEU A 79 5.99 0.43 -6.58
N ASN A 80 5.33 -0.47 -7.30
CA ASN A 80 5.99 -1.43 -8.18
C ASN A 80 6.70 -0.71 -9.35
N HIS A 81 6.08 0.31 -9.93
CA HIS A 81 6.72 1.15 -10.95
C HIS A 81 7.97 1.88 -10.41
N LEU A 82 7.91 2.39 -9.17
CA LEU A 82 9.06 3.02 -8.52
C LEU A 82 10.19 2.02 -8.27
N LYS A 83 9.87 0.81 -7.79
CA LYS A 83 10.88 -0.24 -7.59
C LYS A 83 11.55 -0.65 -8.90
N GLN A 84 10.77 -0.86 -9.96
CA GLN A 84 11.30 -1.19 -11.30
C GLN A 84 12.22 -0.10 -11.86
N LYS A 85 11.93 1.17 -11.57
CA LYS A 85 12.76 2.29 -12.04
C LYS A 85 14.12 2.39 -11.32
N ASN A 86 14.26 1.83 -10.13
CA ASN A 86 15.52 1.85 -9.38
C ASN A 86 16.41 0.62 -9.65
N ASP A 87 16.01 -0.28 -10.57
CA ASP A 87 16.75 -1.49 -10.96
C ASP A 87 17.52 -1.31 -12.31
N ASP A 88 17.65 -0.07 -12.81
CA ASP A 88 18.46 0.31 -14.00
C ASP A 88 19.69 1.13 -13.61
#